data_AF-A0AAE1XYG8-F1
#
_entry.id   AF-A0AAE1XYG8-F1
#
_cell.length_a   1.000
_cell.length_b   1.000
_cell.length_c   1.000
_cell.angle_alpha   90.00
_cell.angle_beta   90.00
_cell.angle_gamma   90.00
#
_symmetry.space_group_name_H-M   'P 1'
#
loop_
_entity.id
_entity.type
_entity.pdbx_description
1 polymer ?
#
loop_
_entity_poly.entity_id
_entity_poly.type
_entity_poly.pdbx_seq_one_letter_code
_entity_poly.pdbx_strand_id
1 'polypeptide(L)'
;MEEIKVTDVAAYKWLTETCNEPPSSWSRHGFDVAVKVDHVTNNMTESFNAFLGKMRQRPVIQLLEWYRTKVMKMFFSRYEKAKTWQTKLPPNVNAKVERNQRAGRKLVTIPSSEYLFEVYDDRKYIVNLKELTCQCREWQVSGVPSKHAMSCILFMRHDPIQYVNEYLTTEAYLRTYKGMIQAVSDEALWPENPQIPPLKPPVHKRKNKVFKQGKLQVNRRREPNEPPKTHKRSIHKTCKACNGIGHNKRTCKTPQTRPSHDSNELTGSQDPSSQVSSLGGGTSQSRL
;
A
#
# COMPACT_ATOMS: atom_id res chain seq x y z
N MET A 1 5.69 -26.30 13.05
CA MET A 1 4.56 -26.79 12.22
C MET A 1 3.54 -27.55 13.06
N GLU A 2 3.98 -28.11 14.19
CA GLU A 2 3.21 -28.83 15.19
C GLU A 2 2.09 -27.98 15.79
N GLU A 3 2.35 -26.71 16.09
CA GLU A 3 1.32 -25.80 16.62
C GLU A 3 0.16 -25.61 15.62
N ILE A 4 0.46 -25.48 14.32
CA ILE A 4 -0.56 -25.39 13.27
C ILE A 4 -1.38 -26.68 13.22
N LYS A 5 -0.74 -27.85 13.35
CA LYS A 5 -1.42 -29.16 13.40
C LYS A 5 -2.36 -29.27 14.60
N VAL A 6 -1.97 -28.72 15.74
CA VAL A 6 -2.81 -28.70 16.96
C VAL A 6 -4.00 -27.76 16.78
N THR A 7 -3.81 -26.61 16.13
CA THR A 7 -4.89 -25.63 15.92
C THR A 7 -5.86 -26.07 14.82
N ASP A 8 -5.35 -26.53 13.68
CA ASP A 8 -6.15 -26.95 12.52
C ASP A 8 -5.39 -28.00 11.68
N VAL A 9 -5.82 -29.25 11.82
CA VAL A 9 -5.26 -30.38 11.08
C VAL A 9 -5.49 -30.27 9.57
N ALA A 10 -6.60 -29.68 9.14
CA ALA A 10 -6.90 -29.51 7.72
C ALA A 10 -5.97 -28.45 7.09
N ALA A 11 -5.74 -27.34 7.78
CA ALA A 11 -4.78 -26.32 7.36
C ALA A 11 -3.35 -26.87 7.31
N TYR A 12 -2.95 -27.67 8.31
CA TYR A 12 -1.66 -28.35 8.31
C TYR A 12 -1.50 -29.25 7.08
N LYS A 13 -2.45 -30.16 6.84
CA LYS A 13 -2.41 -31.05 5.67
C LYS A 13 -2.39 -30.27 4.38
N TRP A 14 -3.18 -29.20 4.27
CA TRP A 14 -3.16 -28.36 3.08
C TRP A 14 -1.77 -27.75 2.87
N LEU A 15 -1.12 -27.21 3.91
CA LEU A 15 0.21 -26.60 3.81
C LEU A 15 1.33 -27.61 3.49
N THR A 16 1.21 -28.86 3.95
CA THR A 16 2.28 -29.87 3.79
C THR A 16 2.07 -30.80 2.60
N GLU A 17 0.83 -31.13 2.25
CA GLU A 17 0.49 -32.17 1.29
C GLU A 17 -0.17 -31.60 0.02
N THR A 18 -0.97 -30.54 0.14
CA THR A 18 -1.75 -30.01 -1.00
C THR A 18 -1.13 -28.76 -1.62
N CYS A 19 -0.49 -27.93 -0.82
CA CYS A 19 0.12 -26.68 -1.24
C CYS A 19 1.42 -26.98 -1.97
N ASN A 20 1.42 -26.82 -3.29
CA ASN A 20 2.62 -27.01 -4.12
C ASN A 20 3.60 -25.82 -4.03
N GLU A 21 3.42 -24.93 -3.04
CA GLU A 21 4.32 -23.81 -2.81
C GLU A 21 5.31 -24.10 -1.67
N PRO A 22 6.60 -23.83 -1.88
CA PRO A 22 7.61 -24.06 -0.86
C PRO A 22 7.38 -23.15 0.38
N PRO A 23 7.81 -23.57 1.58
CA PRO A 23 7.74 -22.72 2.78
C PRO A 23 8.37 -21.33 2.63
N SER A 24 9.26 -21.15 1.66
CA SER A 24 9.85 -19.86 1.29
C SER A 24 8.85 -18.85 0.72
N SER A 25 7.68 -19.26 0.23
CA SER A 25 6.67 -18.32 -0.28
C SER A 25 5.73 -17.79 0.81
N TRP A 26 5.53 -18.54 1.90
CA TRP A 26 4.50 -18.24 2.90
C TRP A 26 5.00 -18.17 4.35
N SER A 27 6.24 -18.60 4.64
CA SER A 27 6.78 -18.58 6.00
C SER A 27 8.16 -17.92 6.10
N ARG A 28 8.28 -16.94 7.00
CA ARG A 28 9.53 -16.19 7.23
C ARG A 28 10.76 -17.07 7.47
N HIS A 29 10.59 -18.20 8.15
CA HIS A 29 11.71 -19.11 8.44
C HIS A 29 12.30 -19.75 7.17
N GLY A 30 11.50 -19.87 6.12
CA GLY A 30 11.89 -20.44 4.83
C GLY A 30 12.37 -19.40 3.83
N PHE A 31 12.33 -18.11 4.16
CA PHE A 31 12.70 -17.05 3.23
C PHE A 31 14.17 -17.14 2.82
N ASP A 32 14.43 -16.70 1.59
CA ASP A 32 15.78 -16.61 1.07
C ASP A 32 16.60 -15.64 1.93
N VAL A 33 17.75 -16.14 2.38
CA VAL A 33 18.68 -15.39 3.21
C VAL A 33 19.52 -14.41 2.38
N ALA A 34 19.52 -14.47 1.05
CA ALA A 34 20.29 -13.57 0.19
C ALA A 34 19.73 -12.14 0.17
N VAL A 35 18.40 -11.99 0.14
CA VAL A 35 17.73 -10.69 -0.09
C VAL A 35 17.65 -9.83 1.19
N LYS A 36 17.78 -10.45 2.38
CA LYS A 36 17.73 -9.78 3.69
C LYS A 36 16.41 -9.05 3.97
N VAL A 37 15.28 -9.67 3.61
CA VAL A 37 13.94 -9.12 3.79
C VAL A 37 13.09 -10.07 4.62
N ASP A 38 12.58 -9.59 5.76
CA ASP A 38 11.66 -10.31 6.65
C ASP A 38 10.20 -9.82 6.54
N HIS A 39 9.93 -8.93 5.58
CA HIS A 39 8.61 -8.39 5.32
C HIS A 39 7.71 -9.42 4.64
N VAL A 40 6.58 -9.72 5.28
CA VAL A 40 5.50 -10.55 4.73
C VAL A 40 4.27 -9.69 4.63
N THR A 41 3.78 -9.43 3.42
CA THR A 41 2.50 -8.76 3.22
C THR A 41 1.70 -9.54 2.19
N ASN A 42 0.47 -9.90 2.56
CA ASN A 42 -0.52 -10.47 1.63
C ASN A 42 -1.16 -9.39 0.74
N ASN A 43 -0.70 -8.14 0.86
CA ASN A 43 -1.39 -6.98 0.32
C ASN A 43 -0.59 -6.16 -0.71
N MET A 44 0.31 -6.81 -1.43
CA MET A 44 1.07 -6.15 -2.50
C MET A 44 0.14 -5.63 -3.60
N THR A 45 -0.88 -6.40 -3.96
CA THR A 45 -1.82 -6.03 -5.02
C THR A 45 -2.72 -4.87 -4.63
N GLU A 46 -3.27 -4.78 -3.41
CA GLU A 46 -4.08 -3.62 -3.03
C GLU A 46 -3.20 -2.39 -2.78
N SER A 47 -1.98 -2.56 -2.26
CA SER A 47 -1.01 -1.45 -2.15
C SER A 47 -0.67 -0.85 -3.52
N PHE A 48 -0.43 -1.70 -4.51
CA PHE A 48 -0.16 -1.26 -5.88
C PHE A 48 -1.40 -0.62 -6.52
N ASN A 49 -2.59 -1.19 -6.32
CA ASN A 49 -3.83 -0.60 -6.83
C ASN A 49 -4.14 0.75 -6.17
N ALA A 50 -3.88 0.90 -4.88
CA ALA A 50 -4.01 2.16 -4.15
C ALA A 50 -2.99 3.19 -4.66
N PHE A 51 -1.75 2.77 -4.91
CA PHE A 51 -0.71 3.60 -5.52
C PHE A 51 -1.15 4.14 -6.89
N LEU A 52 -1.69 3.30 -7.77
CA LEU A 52 -2.20 3.72 -9.08
C LEU A 52 -3.45 4.61 -8.99
N GLY A 53 -4.35 4.33 -8.04
CA GLY A 53 -5.54 5.13 -7.75
C GLY A 53 -6.41 5.41 -8.98
N LYS A 54 -6.56 6.69 -9.33
CA LYS A 54 -7.33 7.17 -10.50
C LYS A 54 -6.53 7.12 -11.80
N MET A 55 -5.20 7.04 -11.74
CA MET A 55 -4.34 7.11 -12.93
C MET A 55 -4.48 5.90 -13.85
N ARG A 56 -4.88 4.75 -13.32
CA ARG A 56 -5.18 3.56 -14.14
C ARG A 56 -6.31 3.75 -15.17
N GLN A 57 -7.09 4.82 -15.06
CA GLN A 57 -8.17 5.14 -16.00
C GLN A 57 -7.71 6.08 -17.12
N ARG A 58 -6.46 6.56 -17.05
CA ARG A 58 -5.88 7.46 -18.04
C ARG A 58 -5.31 6.66 -19.21
N PRO A 59 -5.15 7.28 -20.40
CA PRO A 59 -4.41 6.68 -21.51
C PRO A 59 -3.02 6.21 -21.07
N VAL A 60 -2.52 5.15 -21.73
CA VAL A 60 -1.25 4.49 -21.37
C VAL A 60 -0.09 5.49 -21.29
N ILE A 61 0.00 6.42 -22.24
CA ILE A 61 1.05 7.46 -22.25
C ILE A 61 1.01 8.31 -20.98
N GLN A 62 -0.17 8.81 -20.59
CA GLN A 62 -0.35 9.60 -19.37
C GLN A 62 -0.04 8.79 -18.10
N LEU A 63 -0.37 7.49 -18.09
CA LEU A 63 -0.06 6.61 -16.98
C LEU A 63 1.45 6.40 -16.83
N LEU A 64 2.16 6.15 -17.94
CA LEU A 64 3.62 5.98 -17.95
C LEU A 64 4.33 7.27 -17.53
N GLU A 65 3.90 8.42 -18.03
CA GLU A 65 4.48 9.71 -17.68
C GLU A 65 4.27 10.04 -16.19
N TRP A 66 3.08 9.74 -15.66
CA TRP A 66 2.83 9.85 -14.23
C TRP A 66 3.69 8.89 -13.40
N TYR A 67 3.88 7.66 -13.86
CA TYR A 67 4.73 6.68 -13.18
C TYR A 67 6.19 7.16 -13.14
N ARG A 68 6.71 7.61 -14.29
CA ARG A 68 8.05 8.19 -14.42
C ARG A 68 8.26 9.34 -13.44
N THR A 69 7.36 10.32 -13.43
CA THR A 69 7.46 11.49 -12.53
C THR A 69 7.29 11.11 -11.04
N LYS A 70 6.46 10.11 -10.72
CA LYS A 70 6.31 9.60 -9.35
C LYS A 70 7.57 8.92 -8.85
N VAL A 71 8.16 8.02 -9.64
CA VAL A 71 9.39 7.33 -9.26
C VAL A 71 10.54 8.33 -9.19
N MET A 72 10.63 9.29 -10.11
CA MET A 72 11.62 10.37 -10.07
C MET A 72 11.56 11.16 -8.76
N LYS A 73 10.37 11.66 -8.38
CA LYS A 73 10.17 12.38 -7.11
C LYS A 73 10.49 11.51 -5.90
N MET A 74 10.14 10.23 -5.95
CA MET A 74 10.42 9.28 -4.88
C MET A 74 11.93 9.06 -4.68
N PHE A 75 12.68 8.84 -5.77
CA PHE A 75 14.14 8.66 -5.72
C PHE A 75 14.80 9.91 -5.14
N PHE A 76 14.48 11.09 -5.69
CA PHE A 76 15.01 12.35 -5.21
C PHE A 76 14.70 12.59 -3.72
N SER A 77 13.43 12.45 -3.31
CA SER A 77 13.02 12.68 -1.92
C SER A 77 13.66 11.72 -0.94
N ARG A 78 13.78 10.42 -1.30
CA ARG A 78 14.43 9.42 -0.45
C ARG A 78 15.93 9.67 -0.32
N TYR A 79 16.59 10.04 -1.42
CA TYR A 79 18.01 10.36 -1.42
C TYR A 79 18.32 11.60 -0.58
N GLU A 80 17.60 12.71 -0.79
CA GLU A 80 17.76 13.93 0.01
C GLU A 80 17.45 13.71 1.49
N LYS A 81 16.42 12.92 1.80
CA LYS A 81 16.14 12.53 3.19
C LYS A 81 17.25 11.69 3.80
N ALA A 82 17.86 10.78 3.05
CA ALA A 82 18.93 9.93 3.55
C ALA A 82 20.24 10.71 3.79
N LYS A 83 20.49 11.78 3.01
CA LYS A 83 21.65 12.67 3.23
C LYS A 83 21.63 13.36 4.59
N THR A 84 20.45 13.61 5.16
CA THR A 84 20.35 14.27 6.48
C THR A 84 20.63 13.31 7.64
N TRP A 85 20.72 12.00 7.39
CA TRP A 85 20.98 11.02 8.43
C TRP A 85 22.45 11.06 8.83
N GLN A 86 22.70 11.33 10.11
CA GLN A 86 24.05 11.30 10.69
C GLN A 86 24.46 9.88 11.14
N THR A 87 23.51 8.94 11.15
CA THR A 87 23.70 7.57 11.63
C THR A 87 24.16 6.63 10.51
N LYS A 88 25.00 5.64 10.86
CA LYS A 88 25.45 4.58 9.94
C LYS A 88 24.30 3.70 9.43
N LEU A 89 23.21 3.62 10.19
CA LEU A 89 22.01 2.85 9.86
C LEU A 89 20.82 3.78 9.58
N PRO A 90 19.92 3.43 8.64
CA PRO A 90 18.65 4.11 8.45
C PRO A 90 17.80 4.06 9.74
N PRO A 91 16.94 5.05 10.00
CA PRO A 91 16.17 5.15 11.25
C PRO A 91 15.38 3.88 11.60
N ASN A 92 14.74 3.24 10.61
CA ASN A 92 13.94 2.04 10.84
C ASN A 92 14.80 0.82 11.22
N VAL A 93 15.99 0.69 10.60
CA VAL A 93 16.94 -0.38 10.90
C VAL A 93 17.52 -0.14 12.30
N ASN A 94 17.90 1.10 12.60
CA ASN A 94 18.42 1.47 13.91
C ASN A 94 17.39 1.19 15.03
N ALA A 95 16.13 1.57 14.81
CA ALA A 95 15.05 1.26 15.76
C ALA A 95 14.85 -0.25 15.97
N LYS A 96 15.05 -1.08 14.93
CA LYS A 96 15.02 -2.55 15.06
C LYS A 96 16.22 -3.06 15.86
N VAL A 97 17.43 -2.55 15.60
CA VAL A 97 18.64 -2.86 16.37
C VAL A 97 18.43 -2.55 17.84
N GLU A 98 17.98 -1.33 18.18
CA GLU A 98 17.74 -0.92 19.56
C GLU A 98 16.68 -1.78 20.26
N ARG A 99 15.62 -2.16 19.55
CA ARG A 99 14.58 -3.06 20.07
C ARG A 99 15.17 -4.43 20.40
N ASN A 100 15.92 -5.02 19.46
CA ASN A 100 16.55 -6.33 19.64
C ASN A 100 17.62 -6.30 20.73
N GLN A 101 18.38 -5.21 20.82
CA GLN A 101 19.37 -4.99 21.89
C GLN A 101 18.69 -4.92 23.27
N ARG A 102 17.60 -4.16 23.41
CA ARG A 102 16.82 -4.10 24.65
C ARG A 102 16.23 -5.45 25.06
N ALA A 103 15.78 -6.24 24.10
CA ALA A 103 15.29 -7.59 24.35
C ALA A 103 16.43 -8.55 24.74
N GLY A 104 17.57 -8.48 24.05
CA GLY A 104 18.73 -9.35 24.29
C GLY A 104 19.39 -9.15 25.65
N ARG A 105 19.34 -7.93 26.22
CA ARG A 105 19.84 -7.64 27.59
C ARG A 105 19.17 -8.46 28.68
N LYS A 106 17.98 -9.00 28.43
CA LYS A 106 17.19 -9.78 29.40
C LYS A 106 17.50 -11.28 29.35
N LEU A 107 18.27 -11.72 28.34
CA LEU A 107 18.54 -13.13 28.10
C LEU A 107 19.80 -13.56 28.84
N VAL A 108 19.84 -14.84 29.21
CA VAL A 108 21.03 -15.46 29.81
C VAL A 108 21.87 -16.04 28.68
N THR A 109 23.12 -15.58 28.58
CA THR A 109 24.07 -16.02 27.56
C THR A 109 25.22 -16.78 28.23
N ILE A 110 25.49 -17.99 27.73
CA ILE A 110 26.57 -18.85 28.17
C ILE A 110 27.56 -19.02 27.00
N PRO A 111 28.82 -18.59 27.14
CA PRO A 111 29.83 -18.83 26.12
C PRO A 111 30.24 -20.30 26.09
N SER A 112 30.30 -20.89 24.90
CA SER A 112 30.86 -22.22 24.65
C SER A 112 32.27 -22.12 24.03
N SER A 113 32.52 -21.11 23.21
CA SER A 113 33.83 -20.77 22.67
C SER A 113 33.93 -19.26 22.41
N GLU A 114 35.01 -18.79 21.77
CA GLU A 114 35.18 -17.38 21.40
C GLU A 114 34.02 -16.81 20.57
N TYR A 115 33.41 -17.63 19.70
CA TYR A 115 32.34 -17.20 18.79
C TYR A 115 31.03 -17.95 18.96
N LEU A 116 31.00 -19.06 19.71
CA LEU A 116 29.84 -19.92 19.88
C LEU A 116 29.22 -19.75 21.27
N PHE A 117 27.91 -19.55 21.29
CA PHE A 117 27.16 -19.24 22.51
C PHE A 117 25.86 -20.03 22.57
N GLU A 118 25.46 -20.32 23.80
CA GLU A 118 24.15 -20.83 24.14
C GLU A 118 23.35 -19.73 24.82
N VAL A 119 22.21 -19.37 24.25
CA VAL A 119 21.33 -18.32 24.78
C VAL A 119 20.03 -18.94 25.25
N TYR A 120 19.66 -18.68 26.51
CA TYR A 120 18.41 -19.11 27.10
C TYR A 120 17.35 -18.01 26.99
N ASP A 121 16.22 -18.36 26.39
CA ASP A 121 15.02 -17.53 26.20
C ASP A 121 13.79 -18.39 26.56
N ASP A 122 12.84 -18.62 25.64
CA ASP A 122 11.78 -19.62 25.82
C ASP A 122 12.32 -21.06 25.71
N ARG A 123 13.38 -21.21 24.92
CA ARG A 123 14.16 -22.42 24.70
C ARG A 123 15.62 -22.03 24.57
N LYS A 124 16.49 -23.03 24.45
CA LYS A 124 17.90 -22.83 24.20
C LYS A 124 18.15 -22.61 22.70
N TYR A 125 18.90 -21.56 22.37
CA TYR A 125 19.31 -21.23 21.01
C TYR A 125 20.83 -21.20 20.90
N ILE A 126 21.34 -21.75 19.81
CA ILE A 126 22.76 -21.65 19.45
C ILE A 126 22.99 -20.41 18.60
N VAL A 127 23.98 -19.60 18.97
CA VAL A 127 24.42 -18.40 18.24
C VAL A 127 25.89 -18.54 17.90
N ASN A 128 26.24 -18.31 16.63
CA ASN A 128 27.62 -18.23 16.17
C ASN A 128 27.89 -16.84 15.58
N LEU A 129 28.74 -16.07 16.26
CA LEU A 129 29.08 -14.69 15.88
C LEU A 129 30.05 -14.60 14.70
N LYS A 130 30.86 -15.65 14.44
CA LYS A 130 31.78 -15.68 13.30
C LYS A 130 31.04 -15.91 11.99
N GLU A 131 30.12 -16.88 12.00
CA GLU A 131 29.30 -17.23 10.83
C GLU A 131 28.07 -16.33 10.67
N LEU A 132 27.84 -15.40 11.61
CA LEU A 132 26.67 -14.52 11.64
C LEU A 132 25.35 -15.29 11.63
N THR A 133 25.28 -16.39 12.39
CA THR A 133 24.11 -17.27 12.43
C THR A 133 23.50 -17.36 13.82
N CYS A 134 22.17 -17.48 13.83
CA CYS A 134 21.39 -17.79 15.02
C CYS A 134 20.38 -18.89 14.69
N GLN A 135 20.19 -19.85 15.58
CA GLN A 135 19.25 -20.95 15.37
C GLN A 135 17.80 -20.48 15.17
N CYS A 136 17.45 -19.28 15.68
CA CYS A 136 16.14 -18.67 15.42
C CYS A 136 15.92 -18.20 13.96
N ARG A 137 16.96 -18.21 13.12
CA ARG A 137 16.99 -17.77 11.71
C ARG A 137 16.65 -16.31 11.41
N GLU A 138 16.15 -15.53 12.37
CA GLU A 138 15.77 -14.13 12.19
C GLU A 138 16.97 -13.28 11.69
N TRP A 139 18.17 -13.53 12.20
CA TRP A 139 19.36 -12.79 11.79
C TRP A 139 19.72 -13.04 10.32
N GLN A 140 19.72 -14.31 9.92
CA GLN A 140 20.06 -14.71 8.55
C GLN A 140 19.06 -14.16 7.53
N VAL A 141 17.76 -14.16 7.86
CA VAL A 141 16.68 -13.69 6.99
C VAL A 141 16.58 -12.18 6.95
N SER A 142 16.70 -11.51 8.10
CA SER A 142 16.47 -10.06 8.15
C SER A 142 17.73 -9.21 8.00
N GLY A 143 18.92 -9.82 8.11
CA GLY A 143 20.20 -9.10 8.08
C GLY A 143 20.49 -8.25 9.33
N VAL A 144 19.61 -8.26 10.33
CA VAL A 144 19.78 -7.55 11.61
C VAL A 144 19.93 -8.60 12.73
N PRO A 145 20.90 -8.47 13.66
CA PRO A 145 21.05 -9.44 14.72
C PRO A 145 19.76 -9.58 15.53
N SER A 146 19.32 -10.83 15.75
CA SER A 146 18.16 -11.16 16.56
C SER A 146 18.39 -10.79 18.03
N LYS A 147 17.35 -10.84 18.88
CA LYS A 147 17.54 -10.64 20.32
C LYS A 147 18.55 -11.62 20.94
N HIS A 148 18.64 -12.85 20.43
CA HIS A 148 19.61 -13.85 20.88
C HIS A 148 21.03 -13.45 20.49
N ALA A 149 21.23 -13.10 19.21
CA ALA A 149 22.52 -12.64 18.72
C ALA A 149 22.99 -11.35 19.43
N MET A 150 22.06 -10.41 19.68
CA MET A 150 22.34 -9.20 20.45
C MET A 150 22.83 -9.51 21.86
N SER A 151 22.30 -10.54 22.53
CA SER A 151 22.76 -10.92 23.86
C SER A 151 24.25 -11.33 23.84
N CYS A 152 24.66 -12.12 22.84
CA CYS A 152 26.07 -12.52 22.66
C CYS A 152 26.97 -11.35 22.29
N ILE A 153 26.53 -10.47 21.38
CA ILE A 153 27.29 -9.27 20.97
C ILE A 153 27.55 -8.37 22.18
N LEU A 154 26.53 -8.17 23.02
CA LEU A 154 26.65 -7.37 24.25
C LEU A 154 27.55 -8.04 25.28
N PHE A 155 27.48 -9.36 25.43
CA PHE A 155 28.37 -10.14 26.29
C PHE A 155 29.84 -9.92 25.89
N MET A 156 30.14 -9.94 24.60
CA MET A 156 31.48 -9.68 24.04
C MET A 156 31.86 -8.19 24.02
N ARG A 157 30.95 -7.28 24.38
CA ARG A 157 31.13 -5.82 24.33
C ARG A 157 31.47 -5.29 22.93
N HIS A 158 31.03 -5.98 21.88
CA HIS A 158 31.21 -5.52 20.51
C HIS A 158 30.15 -4.48 20.12
N ASP A 159 30.42 -3.71 19.06
CA ASP A 159 29.44 -2.78 18.48
C ASP A 159 28.40 -3.56 17.64
N PRO A 160 27.10 -3.53 18.00
CA PRO A 160 26.06 -4.21 17.23
C PRO A 160 25.94 -3.79 15.77
N ILE A 161 26.35 -2.56 15.44
CA ILE A 161 26.26 -2.04 14.07
C ILE A 161 27.15 -2.84 13.12
N GLN A 162 28.28 -3.38 13.60
CA GLN A 162 29.21 -4.20 12.81
C GLN A 162 28.61 -5.54 12.38
N TYR A 163 27.55 -5.98 13.06
CA TYR A 163 26.86 -7.25 12.81
C TYR A 163 25.60 -7.10 11.95
N VAL A 164 25.27 -5.86 11.55
CA VAL A 164 24.19 -5.56 10.60
C VAL A 164 24.70 -5.74 9.18
N ASN A 165 23.88 -6.38 8.34
CA ASN A 165 24.23 -6.62 6.95
C ASN A 165 24.43 -5.31 6.16
N GLU A 166 25.41 -5.29 5.26
CA GLU A 166 25.79 -4.12 4.46
C GLU A 166 24.63 -3.50 3.67
N TYR A 167 23.66 -4.30 3.21
CA TYR A 167 22.51 -3.83 2.44
C TYR A 167 21.57 -2.93 3.24
N LEU A 168 21.68 -2.96 4.57
CA LEU A 168 20.81 -2.21 5.48
C LEU A 168 21.48 -0.95 6.01
N THR A 169 22.65 -0.57 5.48
CA THR A 169 23.37 0.64 5.88
C THR A 169 22.80 1.89 5.21
N THR A 170 23.02 3.05 5.82
CA THR A 170 22.69 4.36 5.22
C THR A 170 23.40 4.53 3.89
N GLU A 171 24.64 4.05 3.79
CA GLU A 171 25.42 4.10 2.55
C GLU A 171 24.78 3.27 1.43
N ALA A 172 24.36 2.03 1.71
CA ALA A 172 23.64 1.20 0.74
C ALA A 172 22.30 1.84 0.32
N TYR A 173 21.59 2.47 1.27
CA TYR A 173 20.38 3.21 0.96
C TYR A 173 20.67 4.38 0.00
N LEU A 174 21.68 5.20 0.28
CA LEU A 174 22.10 6.30 -0.60
C LEU A 174 22.50 5.79 -1.98
N ARG A 175 23.26 4.69 -2.06
CA ARG A 175 23.66 4.06 -3.33
C ARG A 175 22.46 3.63 -4.16
N THR A 176 21.44 3.05 -3.52
CA THR A 176 20.21 2.60 -4.16
C THR A 176 19.43 3.76 -4.80
N TYR A 177 19.33 4.90 -4.11
CA TYR A 177 18.57 6.06 -4.60
C TYR A 177 19.41 7.13 -5.28
N LYS A 178 20.71 6.88 -5.51
CA LYS A 178 21.62 7.81 -6.21
C LYS A 178 21.24 8.00 -7.68
N GLY A 179 20.63 6.98 -8.29
CA GLY A 179 20.25 7.00 -9.70
C GLY A 179 19.27 8.12 -10.04
N MET A 180 19.52 8.80 -11.15
CA MET A 180 18.66 9.87 -11.66
C MET A 180 17.78 9.35 -12.80
N ILE A 181 16.47 9.57 -12.68
CA ILE A 181 15.57 9.48 -13.83
C ILE A 181 15.63 10.82 -14.56
N GLN A 182 15.95 10.81 -15.85
CA GLN A 182 16.10 12.04 -16.62
C GLN A 182 14.76 12.76 -16.83
N ALA A 183 14.81 14.09 -16.86
CA ALA A 183 13.70 14.91 -17.29
C ALA A 183 13.43 14.66 -18.79
N VAL A 184 12.15 14.70 -19.15
CA VAL A 184 11.69 14.60 -20.53
C VAL A 184 11.09 15.96 -20.86
N SER A 185 11.42 16.50 -22.03
CA SER A 185 10.85 17.76 -22.51
C SER A 185 9.35 17.63 -22.77
N ASP A 186 8.66 18.76 -22.87
CA ASP A 186 7.26 18.75 -23.30
C ASP A 186 7.12 18.20 -24.72
N GLU A 187 6.01 17.53 -25.00
CA GLU A 187 5.69 16.95 -26.31
C GLU A 187 5.79 17.99 -27.44
N ALA A 188 5.45 19.25 -27.16
CA ALA A 188 5.56 20.36 -28.11
C ALA A 188 7.01 20.67 -28.55
N LEU A 189 8.01 20.19 -27.79
CA LEU A 189 9.43 20.43 -28.04
C LEU A 189 10.15 19.18 -28.55
N TRP A 190 9.43 18.09 -28.82
CA TRP A 190 10.06 16.86 -29.29
C TRP A 190 10.49 17.00 -30.75
N PRO A 191 11.72 16.59 -31.10
CA PRO A 191 12.18 16.62 -32.48
C PRO A 191 11.38 15.63 -33.33
N GLU A 192 11.00 16.05 -34.54
CA GLU A 192 10.41 15.14 -35.52
C GLU A 192 11.44 14.06 -35.89
N ASN A 193 11.03 12.79 -35.78
CA ASN A 193 11.87 11.67 -36.17
C ASN A 193 11.38 11.08 -37.49
N PRO A 194 12.02 11.40 -38.64
CA PRO A 194 11.59 10.93 -39.95
C PRO A 194 11.71 9.41 -40.14
N GLN A 195 12.42 8.70 -39.25
CA GLN A 195 12.56 7.24 -39.30
C GLN A 195 11.39 6.49 -38.66
N ILE A 196 10.55 7.18 -37.87
CA ILE A 196 9.39 6.57 -37.21
C ILE A 196 8.13 6.98 -37.99
N PRO A 197 7.54 6.08 -38.80
CA PRO A 197 6.31 6.42 -39.51
C PRO A 197 5.20 6.71 -38.49
N PRO A 198 4.30 7.66 -38.79
CA PRO A 198 3.20 7.99 -37.89
C PRO A 198 2.37 6.75 -37.57
N LEU A 199 2.29 6.42 -36.28
CA LEU A 199 1.50 5.31 -35.77
C LEU A 199 0.03 5.53 -36.13
N LYS A 200 -0.46 4.74 -37.09
CA LYS A 200 -1.89 4.75 -37.43
C LYS A 200 -2.68 4.17 -36.26
N PRO A 201 -3.84 4.76 -35.88
CA PRO A 201 -4.68 4.20 -34.85
C PRO A 201 -5.07 2.76 -35.21
N PRO A 202 -5.18 1.84 -34.23
CA PRO A 202 -5.61 0.48 -34.48
C PRO A 202 -6.94 0.49 -35.26
N VAL A 203 -7.00 -0.22 -36.37
CA VAL A 203 -8.23 -0.32 -37.17
C VAL A 203 -9.23 -1.17 -36.38
N HIS A 204 -10.03 -0.51 -35.56
CA HIS A 204 -11.17 -1.15 -34.91
C HIS A 204 -12.27 -1.36 -35.95
N LYS A 205 -12.39 -2.59 -36.46
CA LYS A 205 -13.65 -3.03 -37.09
C LYS A 205 -14.73 -2.83 -36.03
N ARG A 206 -15.59 -1.81 -36.21
CA ARG A 206 -16.75 -1.56 -35.34
C ARG A 206 -17.66 -2.79 -35.42
N LYS A 207 -17.42 -3.81 -34.59
CA LYS A 207 -18.52 -4.62 -34.08
C LYS A 207 -19.28 -3.69 -33.16
N ASN A 208 -20.59 -3.58 -33.34
CA ASN A 208 -21.53 -2.72 -32.60
C ASN A 208 -21.60 -3.05 -31.09
N LYS A 209 -20.47 -3.12 -30.41
CA LYS A 209 -20.33 -2.85 -28.99
C LYS A 209 -19.63 -1.52 -28.92
N VAL A 210 -20.41 -0.46 -28.81
CA VAL A 210 -19.97 0.74 -28.11
C VAL A 210 -19.21 0.22 -26.89
N PHE A 211 -17.88 0.39 -26.87
CA PHE A 211 -17.16 0.38 -25.61
C PHE A 211 -17.82 1.51 -24.84
N LYS A 212 -18.86 1.20 -24.07
CA LYS A 212 -19.36 2.11 -23.06
C LYS A 212 -18.09 2.45 -22.30
N GLN A 213 -17.69 3.72 -22.32
CA GLN A 213 -16.79 4.29 -21.32
C GLN A 213 -17.48 4.06 -19.96
N GLY A 214 -17.39 2.82 -19.51
CA GLY A 214 -18.32 2.20 -18.60
C GLY A 214 -17.47 1.50 -17.58
N LYS A 215 -16.76 2.34 -16.82
CA LYS A 215 -16.00 2.00 -15.61
C LYS A 215 -15.14 0.75 -15.80
N LEU A 216 -13.87 0.94 -16.20
CA LEU A 216 -12.79 0.04 -15.80
C LEU A 216 -13.09 -0.42 -14.37
N GLN A 217 -13.24 -1.73 -14.11
CA GLN A 217 -13.66 -2.20 -12.81
C GLN A 217 -12.68 -1.68 -11.75
N VAL A 218 -13.13 -0.66 -11.02
CA VAL A 218 -12.33 0.08 -10.05
C VAL A 218 -12.15 -0.78 -8.79
N ASN A 219 -13.13 -1.62 -8.50
CA ASN A 219 -13.15 -2.41 -7.29
C ASN A 219 -12.64 -3.81 -7.58
N ARG A 220 -11.87 -4.34 -6.61
CA ARG A 220 -11.51 -5.76 -6.50
C ARG A 220 -12.75 -6.63 -6.69
N ARG A 221 -12.62 -7.69 -7.50
CA ARG A 221 -13.59 -8.79 -7.53
C ARG A 221 -13.49 -9.51 -6.19
N ARG A 222 -14.63 -9.63 -5.52
CA ARG A 222 -14.70 -10.29 -4.22
C ARG A 222 -14.64 -11.79 -4.41
N GLU A 223 -13.97 -12.47 -3.51
CA GLU A 223 -14.03 -13.92 -3.45
C GLU A 223 -15.43 -14.38 -2.98
N PRO A 224 -15.86 -15.61 -3.33
CA PRO A 224 -17.20 -16.10 -3.00
C PRO A 224 -17.56 -16.02 -1.51
N ASN A 225 -16.55 -16.06 -0.62
CA ASN A 225 -16.72 -16.08 0.83
C ASN A 225 -16.60 -14.69 1.49
N GLU A 226 -16.39 -13.62 0.72
CA GLU A 226 -16.33 -12.26 1.30
C GLU A 226 -17.72 -11.72 1.63
N PRO A 227 -17.97 -11.23 2.86
CA PRO A 227 -19.26 -10.66 3.22
C PRO A 227 -19.57 -9.43 2.35
N PRO A 228 -20.79 -9.29 1.80
CA PRO A 228 -21.16 -8.18 0.94
C PRO A 228 -20.97 -6.84 1.65
N LYS A 229 -20.63 -5.79 0.90
CA LYS A 229 -20.47 -4.44 1.43
C LYS A 229 -21.83 -4.08 2.03
N THR A 230 -21.87 -3.75 3.31
CA THR A 230 -23.07 -3.23 3.96
C THR A 230 -23.44 -1.93 3.26
N HIS A 231 -24.34 -2.01 2.28
CA HIS A 231 -24.99 -0.83 1.78
C HIS A 231 -25.73 -0.24 2.98
N LYS A 232 -25.36 0.99 3.40
CA LYS A 232 -26.23 1.80 4.26
C LYS A 232 -27.61 1.73 3.64
N ARG A 233 -28.55 1.07 4.33
CA ARG A 233 -29.87 0.73 3.78
C ARG A 233 -30.47 2.01 3.20
N SER A 234 -30.92 1.90 1.95
CA SER A 234 -31.66 2.95 1.26
C SER A 234 -32.72 3.50 2.21
N ILE A 235 -32.63 4.81 2.43
CA ILE A 235 -33.65 5.63 3.07
C ILE A 235 -35.02 5.18 2.57
N HIS A 236 -35.91 4.91 3.52
CA HIS A 236 -37.33 4.66 3.33
C HIS A 236 -37.87 5.38 2.08
N LYS A 237 -38.38 4.63 1.11
CA LYS A 237 -38.93 5.21 -0.12
C LYS A 237 -40.24 5.91 0.21
N THR A 238 -40.24 7.24 0.20
CA THR A 238 -41.44 8.04 0.43
C THR A 238 -42.12 8.36 -0.89
N CYS A 239 -43.41 8.07 -0.99
CA CYS A 239 -44.21 8.32 -2.18
C CYS A 239 -44.47 9.82 -2.35
N LYS A 240 -44.02 10.45 -3.44
CA LYS A 240 -44.27 11.87 -3.70
C LYS A 240 -45.74 12.25 -3.97
N ALA A 241 -46.65 11.28 -4.06
CA ALA A 241 -48.07 11.54 -4.33
C ALA A 241 -48.95 11.49 -3.07
N CYS A 242 -48.58 10.70 -2.06
CA CYS A 242 -49.34 10.56 -0.81
C CYS A 242 -48.47 10.66 0.46
N ASN A 243 -47.18 10.94 0.29
CA ASN A 243 -46.14 10.98 1.32
C ASN A 243 -46.00 9.70 2.17
N GLY A 244 -46.65 8.60 1.77
CA GLY A 244 -46.53 7.32 2.44
C GLY A 244 -45.15 6.68 2.25
N ILE A 245 -44.63 6.08 3.32
CA ILE A 245 -43.34 5.39 3.33
C ILE A 245 -43.51 3.94 2.87
N GLY A 246 -42.56 3.42 2.10
CA GLY A 246 -42.50 2.01 1.67
C GLY A 246 -42.91 1.76 0.22
N HIS A 247 -43.35 2.78 -0.51
CA HIS A 247 -43.74 2.66 -1.92
C HIS A 247 -43.41 3.93 -2.71
N ASN A 248 -43.47 3.88 -4.04
CA ASN A 248 -43.19 5.03 -4.91
C ASN A 248 -44.46 5.48 -5.64
N LYS A 249 -44.41 6.65 -6.30
CA LYS A 249 -45.55 7.22 -7.04
C LYS A 249 -46.17 6.25 -8.07
N ARG A 250 -45.37 5.36 -8.67
CA ARG A 250 -45.83 4.41 -9.69
C ARG A 250 -46.65 3.26 -9.12
N THR A 251 -46.43 2.91 -7.85
CA THR A 251 -47.14 1.84 -7.15
C THR A 251 -48.12 2.39 -6.11
N CYS A 252 -48.41 3.69 -6.16
CA CYS A 252 -49.32 4.35 -5.25
C CYS A 252 -50.77 4.00 -5.63
N LYS A 253 -51.53 3.46 -4.67
CA LYS A 253 -52.93 3.07 -4.87
C LYS A 253 -53.92 4.23 -4.70
N THR A 254 -53.45 5.42 -4.34
CA THR A 254 -54.31 6.59 -4.12
C THR A 254 -54.71 7.20 -5.48
N PRO A 255 -56.02 7.39 -5.77
CA PRO A 255 -56.47 7.95 -7.03
C PRO A 255 -55.96 9.39 -7.21
N GLN A 256 -55.31 9.68 -8.34
CA GLN A 256 -54.88 11.02 -8.68
C GLN A 256 -56.10 11.84 -9.14
N THR A 257 -56.62 12.74 -8.31
CA THR A 257 -57.52 13.80 -8.77
C THR A 257 -56.73 14.76 -9.66
N ARG A 258 -57.11 14.85 -10.94
CA ARG A 258 -56.59 15.87 -11.86
C ARG A 258 -57.28 17.19 -11.54
N PRO A 259 -56.58 18.30 -11.31
CA PRO A 259 -57.20 19.62 -11.36
C PRO A 259 -57.61 19.88 -12.82
N SER A 260 -58.87 20.24 -13.01
CA SER A 260 -59.43 20.75 -14.26
C SER A 260 -58.71 22.03 -14.67
N HIS A 261 -58.44 22.12 -15.98
CA HIS A 261 -57.99 23.33 -16.65
C HIS A 261 -59.05 24.42 -16.49
N ASP A 262 -58.65 25.61 -16.04
CA ASP A 262 -59.37 26.84 -16.36
C ASP A 262 -58.38 27.93 -16.73
N SER A 263 -58.75 28.68 -17.75
CA SER A 263 -58.01 29.69 -18.51
C SER A 263 -58.20 31.12 -17.95
N ASN A 264 -57.36 32.05 -18.46
CA ASN A 264 -57.38 33.51 -18.30
C ASN A 264 -56.86 34.07 -16.94
N GLU A 265 -56.20 35.23 -16.84
CA GLU A 265 -55.90 36.33 -17.77
C GLU A 265 -54.72 37.18 -17.23
N LEU A 266 -54.24 38.10 -18.07
CA LEU A 266 -53.16 39.07 -17.83
C LEU A 266 -53.47 40.09 -16.72
N THR A 267 -52.41 40.54 -16.03
CA THR A 267 -52.07 41.92 -15.62
C THR A 267 -50.74 41.79 -14.85
N GLY A 268 -49.68 42.58 -14.98
CA GLY A 268 -49.56 44.02 -15.18
C GLY A 268 -48.49 44.48 -14.17
N SER A 269 -47.31 44.84 -14.70
CA SER A 269 -46.37 45.87 -14.19
C SER A 269 -46.07 45.99 -12.67
N GLN A 270 -44.78 45.88 -12.30
CA GLN A 270 -43.93 46.97 -11.77
C GLN A 270 -42.70 46.42 -11.01
N ASP A 271 -41.51 46.88 -11.42
CA ASP A 271 -40.33 46.98 -10.56
C ASP A 271 -40.58 48.03 -9.47
N PRO A 272 -39.89 47.94 -8.31
CA PRO A 272 -38.87 48.97 -8.10
C PRO A 272 -37.56 48.46 -7.49
N SER A 273 -36.53 49.22 -7.83
CA SER A 273 -35.13 49.16 -7.43
C SER A 273 -34.82 49.17 -5.92
N SER A 274 -33.55 48.81 -5.67
CA SER A 274 -32.65 49.23 -4.58
C SER A 274 -32.63 48.39 -3.29
N GLN A 275 -31.49 47.75 -3.00
CA GLN A 275 -30.45 48.34 -2.15
C GLN A 275 -29.18 47.47 -2.07
N VAL A 276 -28.05 48.18 -1.98
CA VAL A 276 -26.69 47.74 -1.73
C VAL A 276 -26.54 47.22 -0.29
N SER A 277 -25.74 46.19 -0.07
CA SER A 277 -24.99 45.99 1.19
C SER A 277 -23.83 44.99 1.00
N SER A 278 -22.62 45.49 1.21
CA SER A 278 -21.37 44.73 1.33
C SER A 278 -21.28 43.94 2.63
N LEU A 279 -20.25 43.07 2.70
CA LEU A 279 -19.57 42.42 3.85
C LEU A 279 -19.61 40.90 3.64
N GLY A 280 -18.54 40.12 3.77
CA GLY A 280 -17.20 40.31 4.29
C GLY A 280 -16.54 38.92 4.28
N GLY A 281 -15.20 38.88 4.21
CA GLY A 281 -14.42 37.67 3.95
C GLY A 281 -14.44 36.59 5.05
N GLY A 282 -13.89 35.44 4.69
CA GLY A 282 -13.71 34.30 5.59
C GLY A 282 -12.92 33.17 4.95
N THR A 283 -11.64 33.41 4.67
CA THR A 283 -10.67 32.42 4.17
C THR A 283 -10.38 31.40 5.28
N SER A 284 -10.69 30.12 5.04
CA SER A 284 -10.32 29.03 5.95
C SER A 284 -8.92 28.51 5.63
N GLN A 285 -8.05 28.58 6.63
CA GLN A 285 -6.69 28.02 6.61
C GLN A 285 -6.73 26.49 6.55
N SER A 286 -5.90 25.95 5.67
CA SER A 286 -5.53 24.54 5.60
C SER A 286 -4.28 24.32 6.44
N ARG A 287 -4.33 23.41 7.42
CA ARG A 287 -3.16 22.88 8.11
C ARG A 287 -2.63 21.65 7.35
N LEU A 288 -1.35 21.71 7.02
CA LEU A 288 -0.46 20.55 6.87
C LEU A 288 0.25 20.33 8.20
#